data_AF-A0A5E6N0E3-F1
#
_entry.id   AF-A0A5E6N0E3-F1
#
_cell.length_a   1.000
_cell.length_b   1.000
_cell.length_c   1.000
_cell.angle_alpha   90.00
_cell.angle_beta   90.00
_cell.angle_gamma   90.00
#
_symmetry.space_group_name_H-M   'P 1'
#
loop_
_entity.id
_entity.type
_entity.pdbx_description
1 polymer ?
#
loop_
_entity_poly.entity_id
_entity_poly.type
_entity_poly.pdbx_seq_one_letter_code
_entity_poly.pdbx_strand_id
1 'polypeptide(L)'
;MSVSAFNQSVAPSPESAALAGAKSNTERSRTSSTAQPTVGVSFSSPLGHCGPVFGGPPSRPLPITVRPNPGSPPRPLPIGVRPNPGPPPRPNPTVPDPYYSKQSNEQLAQALLDNYAAFKGRWPSRSVTRQSLQKMADQPLTGNPEKDAMIRLAKEVLRRPALVQAFDRNGDGLFSKKEIRSVVRSDNPLKLYDDKQLVQEMLNHFDALKGSYFNRTIKLSDLSTRASQPLTGNLFNDHLIQLSRAVLARPDLKEIMDHKFSWLRDGKVSRQGLLALLG
;
A
#
# COMPACT_ATOMS: atom_id res chain seq x y z
N MET A 1 71.23 -31.40 28.27
CA MET A 1 69.95 -31.94 28.78
C MET A 1 68.96 -31.94 27.62
N SER A 2 68.77 -33.10 27.01
CA SER A 2 67.74 -33.45 25.99
C SER A 2 66.34 -33.46 26.65
N VAL A 3 65.16 -33.48 26.00
CA VAL A 3 64.65 -34.17 24.80
C VAL A 3 63.34 -33.48 24.33
N SER A 4 63.00 -33.64 23.04
CA SER A 4 61.73 -33.32 22.36
C SER A 4 60.63 -34.40 22.52
N ALA A 5 59.34 -34.07 22.29
CA ALA A 5 58.24 -34.90 21.72
C ALA A 5 56.89 -34.13 21.84
N PHE A 6 56.12 -33.76 20.80
CA PHE A 6 55.23 -34.54 19.91
C PHE A 6 54.39 -35.64 20.57
N ASN A 7 53.05 -35.49 20.62
CA ASN A 7 52.14 -36.34 19.82
C ASN A 7 50.63 -36.01 19.93
N GLN A 8 49.97 -36.31 18.81
CA GLN A 8 48.53 -36.32 18.51
C GLN A 8 47.83 -37.58 19.04
N SER A 9 46.48 -37.57 18.96
CA SER A 9 45.55 -38.68 18.61
C SER A 9 44.38 -38.80 19.59
N VAL A 10 43.18 -39.29 19.28
CA VAL A 10 42.42 -39.71 18.09
C VAL A 10 40.99 -39.95 18.63
N ALA A 11 39.94 -39.69 17.83
CA ALA A 11 38.56 -40.06 18.15
C ALA A 11 38.34 -41.60 18.09
N PRO A 12 37.29 -42.11 18.75
CA PRO A 12 36.33 -42.87 17.94
C PRO A 12 34.86 -42.71 18.38
N SER A 13 33.95 -42.80 17.39
CA SER A 13 32.57 -43.31 17.56
C SER A 13 32.51 -44.75 17.04
N PRO A 14 31.63 -45.61 17.59
CA PRO A 14 30.41 -46.05 16.88
C PRO A 14 29.21 -46.28 17.86
N GLU A 15 27.97 -45.89 17.53
CA GLU A 15 26.89 -46.56 16.77
C GLU A 15 26.14 -47.71 17.49
N SER A 16 24.79 -47.64 17.38
CA SER A 16 23.74 -48.68 17.56
C SER A 16 23.16 -48.88 18.97
N ALA A 17 21.85 -49.06 19.22
CA ALA A 17 20.59 -49.01 18.46
C ALA A 17 19.41 -49.27 19.46
N ALA A 18 18.15 -49.10 18.98
CA ALA A 18 16.84 -49.60 19.48
C ALA A 18 15.89 -48.52 20.07
N LEU A 19 14.83 -48.10 19.33
CA LEU A 19 13.46 -48.69 19.21
C LEU A 19 12.70 -48.65 20.56
N ALA A 20 11.44 -48.23 20.73
CA ALA A 20 10.28 -47.87 19.90
C ALA A 20 9.37 -46.96 20.78
N GLY A 21 8.57 -46.01 20.30
CA GLY A 21 7.28 -46.21 19.61
C GLY A 21 6.08 -46.08 20.57
N ALA A 22 5.34 -44.95 20.55
CA ALA A 22 3.89 -44.88 20.84
C ALA A 22 3.31 -43.47 20.53
N LYS A 23 2.22 -43.45 19.77
CA LYS A 23 1.36 -42.30 19.47
C LYS A 23 0.33 -42.11 20.57
N SER A 24 -0.13 -40.87 20.81
CA SER A 24 -1.56 -40.55 20.98
C SER A 24 -1.84 -39.04 20.88
N ASN A 25 -2.94 -38.73 20.19
CA ASN A 25 -3.55 -37.41 20.05
C ASN A 25 -4.27 -36.97 21.33
N THR A 26 -4.51 -35.65 21.46
CA THR A 26 -5.82 -35.00 21.68
C THR A 26 -5.72 -33.78 22.61
N GLU A 27 -6.19 -32.66 22.07
CA GLU A 27 -6.71 -31.42 22.66
C GLU A 27 -6.91 -31.35 24.19
N ARG A 28 -6.60 -30.18 24.81
CA ARG A 28 -7.60 -29.11 25.07
C ARG A 28 -7.02 -27.91 25.87
N SER A 29 -7.24 -26.72 25.30
CA SER A 29 -7.57 -25.40 25.87
C SER A 29 -7.06 -24.90 27.24
N ARG A 30 -6.55 -23.66 27.23
CA ARG A 30 -6.96 -22.44 28.01
C ARG A 30 -6.02 -21.28 27.62
N THR A 31 -6.40 -20.29 26.78
CA THR A 31 -7.22 -19.07 26.99
C THR A 31 -6.68 -18.05 28.01
N SER A 32 -6.20 -16.91 27.49
CA SER A 32 -6.24 -15.55 28.08
C SER A 32 -5.84 -14.56 26.97
N SER A 33 -6.79 -13.99 26.22
CA SER A 33 -7.58 -12.76 26.52
C SER A 33 -6.74 -11.47 26.55
N THR A 34 -6.76 -10.72 25.45
CA THR A 34 -6.63 -9.25 25.45
C THR A 34 -7.41 -8.70 24.26
N ALA A 35 -8.27 -7.74 24.56
CA ALA A 35 -9.41 -7.30 23.75
C ALA A 35 -9.04 -6.39 22.56
N GLN A 36 -9.85 -6.49 21.51
CA GLN A 36 -9.94 -5.53 20.40
C GLN A 36 -10.78 -4.31 20.80
N PRO A 37 -10.73 -3.24 20.00
CA PRO A 37 -11.99 -2.64 19.57
C PRO A 37 -12.15 -2.72 18.04
N THR A 38 -13.04 -3.61 17.61
CA THR A 38 -13.60 -3.68 16.26
C THR A 38 -14.76 -2.69 16.19
N VAL A 39 -14.63 -1.67 15.34
CA VAL A 39 -15.73 -0.74 15.03
C VAL A 39 -16.67 -1.45 14.04
N GLY A 40 -17.65 -2.16 14.58
CA GLY A 40 -18.80 -2.67 13.83
C GLY A 40 -19.92 -1.62 13.85
N VAL A 41 -20.33 -1.14 12.67
CA VAL A 41 -21.49 -0.25 12.55
C VAL A 41 -22.75 -1.13 12.48
N SER A 42 -23.61 -1.00 13.48
CA SER A 42 -24.89 -1.70 13.59
C SER A 42 -26.02 -0.68 13.40
N PHE A 43 -26.99 -0.96 12.55
CA PHE A 43 -28.15 -0.09 12.30
C PHE A 43 -29.41 -0.70 12.92
N SER A 44 -29.86 -0.09 14.02
CA SER A 44 -31.20 -0.30 14.58
C SER A 44 -31.88 1.07 14.64
N SER A 45 -33.00 1.23 13.93
CA SER A 45 -33.86 2.41 14.04
C SER A 45 -35.19 2.01 14.70
N PRO A 46 -35.57 2.57 15.86
CA PRO A 46 -36.94 2.48 16.35
C PRO A 46 -37.81 3.65 15.86
N LEU A 47 -39.08 3.31 15.70
CA LEU A 47 -40.25 4.12 15.34
C LEU A 47 -40.62 5.13 16.45
N GLY A 48 -41.11 6.33 16.10
CA GLY A 48 -42.21 7.00 16.83
C GLY A 48 -42.00 8.34 17.57
N HIS A 49 -42.53 9.42 16.96
CA HIS A 49 -43.39 10.52 17.50
C HIS A 49 -42.92 11.66 18.46
N CYS A 50 -43.33 12.88 18.04
CA CYS A 50 -43.92 14.04 18.77
C CYS A 50 -43.08 15.24 19.33
N GLY A 51 -43.25 16.41 18.66
CA GLY A 51 -43.46 17.78 19.22
C GLY A 51 -42.27 18.60 19.76
N PRO A 52 -42.36 19.96 19.92
CA PRO A 52 -43.55 20.83 19.83
C PRO A 52 -43.48 21.99 18.80
N VAL A 53 -44.66 22.61 18.63
CA VAL A 53 -45.05 23.73 17.76
C VAL A 53 -44.84 25.09 18.45
N PHE A 54 -44.41 26.12 17.72
CA PHE A 54 -44.51 27.53 18.13
C PHE A 54 -45.49 28.28 17.21
N GLY A 55 -46.44 29.00 17.84
CA GLY A 55 -47.65 29.53 17.22
C GLY A 55 -47.56 30.96 16.66
N GLY A 56 -48.49 31.24 15.74
CA GLY A 56 -48.89 32.58 15.29
C GLY A 56 -50.42 32.74 15.34
N PRO A 57 -50.95 33.98 15.41
CA PRO A 57 -52.32 34.32 15.83
C PRO A 57 -53.44 34.00 14.80
N PRO A 58 -54.73 34.01 15.22
CA PRO A 58 -55.83 33.35 14.52
C PRO A 58 -56.40 34.14 13.34
N SER A 59 -56.83 33.43 12.29
CA SER A 59 -57.59 33.99 11.17
C SER A 59 -59.09 34.06 11.49
N ARG A 60 -59.68 35.23 11.25
CA ARG A 60 -61.11 35.56 11.34
C ARG A 60 -61.90 34.84 10.21
N PRO A 61 -63.17 34.43 10.42
CA PRO A 61 -63.86 33.53 9.49
C PRO A 61 -64.50 34.28 8.31
N LEU A 62 -64.45 33.66 7.12
CA LEU A 62 -65.27 34.03 5.95
C LEU A 62 -65.97 32.79 5.39
N PRO A 63 -67.15 32.96 4.75
CA PRO A 63 -68.20 31.96 4.72
C PRO A 63 -68.05 30.93 3.58
N ILE A 64 -68.67 29.78 3.84
CA ILE A 64 -68.78 28.61 2.96
C ILE A 64 -69.53 28.97 1.68
N THR A 65 -68.85 28.94 0.53
CA THR A 65 -69.28 28.27 -0.72
C THR A 65 -68.27 28.57 -1.83
N VAL A 66 -67.57 27.56 -2.35
CA VAL A 66 -67.23 27.32 -3.78
C VAL A 66 -66.40 26.03 -3.85
N ARG A 67 -66.81 25.12 -4.74
CA ARG A 67 -66.22 23.80 -5.03
C ARG A 67 -64.72 23.86 -5.38
N PRO A 68 -63.91 22.81 -5.12
CA PRO A 68 -62.58 22.70 -5.71
C PRO A 68 -62.71 22.44 -7.21
N ASN A 69 -62.03 23.26 -8.00
CA ASN A 69 -61.84 23.06 -9.44
C ASN A 69 -60.83 21.91 -9.63
N PRO A 70 -61.14 20.83 -10.36
CA PRO A 70 -60.15 19.81 -10.67
C PRO A 70 -59.13 20.40 -11.64
N GLY A 71 -57.86 20.46 -11.22
CA GLY A 71 -56.76 20.83 -12.10
C GLY A 71 -56.71 19.92 -13.33
N SER A 72 -56.38 20.50 -14.48
CA SER A 72 -56.27 19.83 -15.77
C SER A 72 -55.34 18.60 -15.71
N PRO A 73 -55.67 17.49 -16.41
CA PRO A 73 -54.88 16.27 -16.39
C PRO A 73 -53.50 16.48 -17.04
N PRO A 74 -52.47 15.73 -16.63
CA PRO A 74 -51.16 15.80 -17.25
C PRO A 74 -51.25 15.36 -18.72
N ARG A 75 -50.66 16.17 -19.60
CA ARG A 75 -50.57 15.90 -21.04
C ARG A 75 -49.76 14.60 -21.26
N PRO A 76 -50.23 13.64 -22.08
CA PRO A 76 -49.46 12.43 -22.38
C PRO A 76 -48.18 12.78 -23.13
N LEU A 77 -47.06 12.17 -22.75
CA LEU A 77 -45.83 12.22 -23.52
C LEU A 77 -46.01 11.40 -24.82
N PRO A 78 -45.53 11.89 -25.97
CA PRO A 78 -45.63 11.15 -27.23
C PRO A 78 -44.83 9.84 -27.17
N ILE A 79 -45.47 8.77 -27.64
CA ILE A 79 -44.90 7.42 -27.75
C ILE A 79 -43.69 7.46 -28.69
N GLY A 80 -42.52 7.06 -28.19
CA GLY A 80 -41.29 6.91 -29.00
C GLY A 80 -40.06 7.65 -28.47
N VAL A 81 -40.18 8.52 -27.47
CA VAL A 81 -39.02 9.22 -26.89
C VAL A 81 -38.44 8.37 -25.76
N ARG A 82 -37.41 7.56 -26.08
CA ARG A 82 -36.53 7.02 -25.04
C ARG A 82 -35.96 8.22 -24.26
N PRO A 83 -35.91 8.19 -22.92
CA PRO A 83 -35.09 9.13 -22.17
C PRO A 83 -33.69 9.05 -22.77
N ASN A 84 -33.16 10.18 -23.23
CA ASN A 84 -31.80 10.27 -23.70
C ASN A 84 -30.93 9.61 -22.62
N PRO A 85 -30.17 8.54 -22.92
CA PRO A 85 -29.21 8.00 -21.98
C PRO A 85 -28.32 9.19 -21.64
N GLY A 86 -28.33 9.60 -20.37
CA GLY A 86 -27.48 10.71 -19.93
C GLY A 86 -26.06 10.48 -20.44
N PRO A 87 -25.29 11.56 -20.69
CA PRO A 87 -23.91 11.43 -21.14
C PRO A 87 -23.20 10.36 -20.29
N PRO A 88 -22.41 9.46 -20.92
CA PRO A 88 -21.72 8.42 -20.17
C PRO A 88 -21.00 9.06 -18.98
N PRO A 89 -21.00 8.43 -17.80
CA PRO A 89 -20.40 9.01 -16.60
C PRO A 89 -18.98 9.48 -16.97
N ARG A 90 -18.80 10.79 -16.90
CA ARG A 90 -17.52 11.44 -17.20
C ARG A 90 -16.47 10.78 -16.30
N PRO A 91 -15.29 10.39 -16.82
CA PRO A 91 -14.18 10.02 -15.96
C PRO A 91 -13.82 11.24 -15.12
N ASN A 92 -14.40 11.34 -13.92
CA ASN A 92 -14.21 12.44 -13.00
C ASN A 92 -13.41 11.93 -11.80
N PRO A 93 -12.09 12.14 -11.76
CA PRO A 93 -11.34 12.12 -10.53
C PRO A 93 -10.99 13.56 -10.11
N THR A 94 -11.96 14.45 -9.88
CA THR A 94 -11.64 15.82 -9.36
C THR A 94 -12.08 16.13 -7.93
N VAL A 95 -13.14 15.51 -7.39
CA VAL A 95 -13.51 15.72 -5.97
C VAL A 95 -12.82 14.70 -5.03
N PRO A 96 -11.93 15.13 -4.11
CA PRO A 96 -11.35 14.27 -3.07
C PRO A 96 -12.44 13.49 -2.33
N ASP A 97 -12.25 12.19 -2.10
CA ASP A 97 -13.26 11.44 -1.35
C ASP A 97 -13.31 11.96 0.10
N PRO A 98 -14.48 12.27 0.70
CA PRO A 98 -14.56 12.89 2.02
C PRO A 98 -13.90 12.08 3.15
N TYR A 99 -13.78 10.76 2.97
CA TYR A 99 -13.21 9.83 3.95
C TYR A 99 -11.75 9.51 3.61
N TYR A 100 -11.48 8.99 2.42
CA TYR A 100 -10.15 8.53 2.02
C TYR A 100 -9.16 9.67 1.76
N SER A 101 -9.62 10.87 1.38
CA SER A 101 -8.71 12.02 1.17
C SER A 101 -7.97 12.46 2.43
N LYS A 102 -8.56 12.21 3.60
CA LYS A 102 -7.97 12.54 4.91
C LYS A 102 -6.99 11.47 5.39
N GLN A 103 -6.96 10.32 4.74
CA GLN A 103 -6.10 9.21 5.13
C GLN A 103 -4.67 9.42 4.65
N SER A 104 -3.72 8.91 5.44
CA SER A 104 -2.31 8.90 5.04
C SER A 104 -2.05 7.88 3.92
N ASN A 105 -0.90 7.99 3.26
CA ASN A 105 -0.51 7.05 2.21
C ASN A 105 -0.41 5.61 2.73
N GLU A 106 0.03 5.46 3.98
CA GLU A 106 0.14 4.18 4.68
C GLU A 106 -1.23 3.60 4.99
N GLN A 107 -2.19 4.43 5.39
CA GLN A 107 -3.57 3.99 5.64
C GLN A 107 -4.24 3.53 4.34
N LEU A 108 -4.02 4.24 3.22
CA LEU A 108 -4.50 3.81 1.90
C LEU A 108 -3.82 2.52 1.44
N ALA A 109 -2.50 2.41 1.60
CA ALA A 109 -1.75 1.20 1.29
C ALA A 109 -2.22 0.00 2.13
N GLN A 110 -2.49 0.22 3.42
CA GLN A 110 -3.01 -0.79 4.33
C GLN A 110 -4.42 -1.21 3.91
N ALA A 111 -5.33 -0.27 3.64
CA ALA A 111 -6.68 -0.57 3.17
C ALA A 111 -6.66 -1.35 1.83
N LEU A 112 -5.74 -1.02 0.93
CA LEU A 112 -5.52 -1.75 -0.33
C LEU A 112 -5.00 -3.16 -0.06
N LEU A 113 -4.09 -3.33 0.91
CA LEU A 113 -3.53 -4.62 1.28
C LEU A 113 -4.58 -5.55 1.92
N ASP A 114 -5.42 -5.00 2.79
CA ASP A 114 -6.50 -5.74 3.46
C ASP A 114 -7.56 -6.21 2.46
N ASN A 115 -7.86 -5.38 1.47
CA ASN A 115 -8.82 -5.66 0.41
C ASN A 115 -8.17 -6.16 -0.89
N TYR A 116 -6.91 -6.60 -0.85
CA TYR A 116 -6.10 -6.91 -2.04
C TYR A 116 -6.81 -7.90 -2.97
N ALA A 117 -7.54 -8.86 -2.41
CA ALA A 117 -8.24 -9.88 -3.18
C ALA A 117 -9.29 -9.30 -4.14
N ALA A 118 -9.93 -8.19 -3.76
CA ALA A 118 -10.99 -7.54 -4.54
C ALA A 118 -10.45 -6.71 -5.70
N PHE A 119 -9.20 -6.24 -5.60
CA PHE A 119 -8.54 -5.46 -6.65
C PHE A 119 -7.76 -6.31 -7.64
N LYS A 120 -7.69 -7.63 -7.45
CA LYS A 120 -7.01 -8.52 -8.40
C LYS A 120 -7.71 -8.49 -9.74
N GLY A 121 -6.91 -8.40 -10.81
CA GLY A 121 -7.42 -8.53 -12.17
C GLY A 121 -8.01 -9.92 -12.44
N ARG A 122 -8.77 -10.04 -13.54
CA ARG A 122 -9.19 -11.34 -14.07
C ARG A 122 -7.93 -12.13 -14.46
N TRP A 123 -7.99 -13.45 -14.29
CA TRP A 123 -6.94 -14.40 -14.66
C TRP A 123 -6.29 -14.04 -16.02
N PRO A 124 -4.95 -14.10 -16.18
CA PRO A 124 -3.94 -14.81 -15.37
C PRO A 124 -3.26 -14.03 -14.25
N SER A 125 -3.36 -12.69 -14.25
CA SER A 125 -2.61 -11.85 -13.33
C SER A 125 -3.18 -11.99 -11.91
N ARG A 126 -2.61 -12.88 -11.08
CA ARG A 126 -2.98 -13.08 -9.66
C ARG A 126 -2.61 -11.88 -8.76
N SER A 127 -2.31 -10.73 -9.37
CA SER A 127 -1.82 -9.51 -8.75
C SER A 127 -2.74 -8.34 -9.06
N VAL A 128 -2.65 -7.31 -8.22
CA VAL A 128 -3.26 -6.01 -8.49
C VAL A 128 -2.41 -5.32 -9.55
N THR A 129 -3.03 -4.65 -10.51
CA THR A 129 -2.33 -3.83 -11.50
C THR A 129 -2.92 -2.44 -11.51
N ARG A 130 -2.20 -1.47 -12.10
CA ARG A 130 -2.77 -0.14 -12.35
C ARG A 130 -4.10 -0.23 -13.11
N GLN A 131 -4.19 -1.13 -14.08
CA GLN A 131 -5.40 -1.33 -14.86
C GLN A 131 -6.55 -1.93 -14.05
N SER A 132 -6.30 -2.89 -13.15
CA SER A 132 -7.36 -3.46 -12.31
C SER A 132 -7.89 -2.45 -11.30
N LEU A 133 -7.01 -1.61 -10.75
CA LEU A 133 -7.40 -0.46 -9.91
C LEU A 133 -8.20 0.57 -10.69
N GLN A 134 -7.78 0.91 -11.91
CA GLN A 134 -8.50 1.85 -12.75
C GLN A 134 -9.90 1.35 -13.10
N LYS A 135 -10.03 0.05 -13.45
CA LYS A 135 -11.34 -0.58 -13.66
C LYS A 135 -12.26 -0.47 -12.46
N MET A 136 -11.74 -0.63 -11.24
CA MET A 136 -12.53 -0.46 -10.01
C MET A 136 -12.88 1.01 -9.79
N ALA A 137 -11.93 1.93 -10.00
CA ALA A 137 -12.16 3.36 -9.86
C ALA A 137 -13.18 3.90 -10.88
N ASP A 138 -13.26 3.32 -12.08
CA ASP A 138 -14.21 3.75 -13.11
C ASP A 138 -15.64 3.24 -12.87
N GLN A 139 -15.85 2.35 -11.89
CA GLN A 139 -17.19 1.88 -11.57
C GLN A 139 -18.07 2.97 -10.94
N PRO A 140 -19.37 3.00 -11.29
CA PRO A 140 -20.34 3.81 -10.56
C PRO A 140 -20.57 3.24 -9.16
N LEU A 141 -20.92 4.11 -8.21
CA LEU A 141 -21.34 3.67 -6.89
C LEU A 141 -22.60 2.81 -7.03
N THR A 142 -22.61 1.65 -6.39
CA THR A 142 -23.67 0.65 -6.52
C THR A 142 -24.67 0.71 -5.35
N GLY A 143 -24.44 1.57 -4.35
CA GLY A 143 -25.21 1.63 -3.11
C GLY A 143 -24.90 0.50 -2.13
N ASN A 144 -23.91 -0.34 -2.45
CA ASN A 144 -23.41 -1.36 -1.52
C ASN A 144 -22.20 -0.75 -0.79
N PRO A 145 -22.22 -0.68 0.54
CA PRO A 145 -21.19 0.04 1.30
C PRO A 145 -19.79 -0.54 1.08
N GLU A 146 -19.64 -1.86 0.96
CA GLU A 146 -18.34 -2.50 0.77
C GLU A 146 -17.77 -2.23 -0.63
N LYS A 147 -18.60 -2.38 -1.66
CA LYS A 147 -18.18 -2.10 -3.04
C LYS A 147 -17.89 -0.61 -3.24
N ASP A 148 -18.74 0.25 -2.69
CA ASP A 148 -18.55 1.70 -2.77
C ASP A 148 -17.27 2.13 -2.05
N ALA A 149 -16.93 1.50 -0.92
CA ALA A 149 -15.65 1.71 -0.23
C ALA A 149 -14.45 1.32 -1.13
N MET A 150 -14.51 0.17 -1.81
CA MET A 150 -13.46 -0.25 -2.76
C MET A 150 -13.30 0.70 -3.94
N ILE A 151 -14.40 1.18 -4.51
CA ILE A 151 -14.40 2.15 -5.62
C ILE A 151 -13.76 3.46 -5.17
N ARG A 152 -14.13 3.97 -3.99
CA ARG A 152 -13.57 5.21 -3.42
C ARG A 152 -12.09 5.05 -3.09
N LEU A 153 -11.69 3.92 -2.51
CA LEU A 153 -10.29 3.60 -2.22
C LEU A 153 -9.46 3.58 -3.51
N ALA A 154 -9.93 2.91 -4.56
CA ALA A 154 -9.22 2.88 -5.85
C ALA A 154 -9.06 4.28 -6.45
N LYS A 155 -10.11 5.11 -6.42
CA LYS A 155 -10.06 6.50 -6.89
C LYS A 155 -9.01 7.30 -6.13
N GLU A 156 -8.99 7.19 -4.81
CA GLU A 156 -8.06 7.95 -3.97
C GLU A 156 -6.60 7.47 -4.14
N VAL A 157 -6.37 6.16 -4.23
CA VAL A 157 -5.03 5.62 -4.54
C VAL A 157 -4.53 6.16 -5.88
N LEU A 158 -5.36 6.14 -6.93
CA LEU A 158 -4.99 6.64 -8.26
C LEU A 158 -4.79 8.17 -8.31
N ARG A 159 -5.37 8.92 -7.36
CA ARG A 159 -5.10 10.35 -7.20
C ARG A 159 -3.71 10.67 -6.67
N ARG A 160 -3.03 9.69 -6.05
CA ARG A 160 -1.73 9.88 -5.43
C ARG A 160 -0.65 9.23 -6.29
N PRO A 161 -0.11 9.93 -7.30
CA PRO A 161 0.82 9.35 -8.26
C PRO A 161 2.06 8.76 -7.59
N ALA A 162 2.62 9.42 -6.57
CA ALA A 162 3.75 8.89 -5.80
C ALA A 162 3.43 7.57 -5.09
N LEU A 163 2.19 7.39 -4.61
CA LEU A 163 1.78 6.15 -3.97
C LEU A 163 1.62 5.01 -4.99
N VAL A 164 1.01 5.30 -6.14
CA VAL A 164 0.89 4.34 -7.24
C VAL A 164 2.27 3.90 -7.73
N GLN A 165 3.18 4.86 -7.88
CA GLN A 165 4.57 4.62 -8.29
C GLN A 165 5.34 3.79 -7.25
N ALA A 166 5.11 4.01 -5.96
CA ALA A 166 5.70 3.20 -4.89
C ALA A 166 5.23 1.74 -4.89
N PHE A 167 4.00 1.48 -5.35
CA PHE A 167 3.48 0.12 -5.50
C PHE A 167 4.05 -0.62 -6.71
N ASP A 168 4.53 0.12 -7.71
CA ASP A 168 5.15 -0.36 -8.95
C ASP A 168 6.61 0.10 -9.02
N ARG A 169 7.32 0.01 -7.89
CA ARG A 169 8.65 0.64 -7.75
C ARG A 169 9.70 0.04 -8.70
N ASN A 170 9.51 -1.21 -9.12
CA ASN A 170 10.37 -1.93 -10.06
C ASN A 170 9.95 -1.70 -11.53
N GLY A 171 8.77 -1.12 -11.78
CA GLY A 171 8.22 -0.86 -13.10
C GLY A 171 7.70 -2.08 -13.86
N ASP A 172 7.37 -3.18 -13.18
CA ASP A 172 6.82 -4.40 -13.80
C ASP A 172 5.31 -4.32 -14.08
N GLY A 173 4.65 -3.26 -13.62
CA GLY A 173 3.21 -3.02 -13.78
C GLY A 173 2.32 -3.81 -12.81
N LEU A 174 2.92 -4.53 -11.86
CA LEU A 174 2.26 -5.37 -10.87
C LEU A 174 2.44 -4.78 -9.47
N PHE A 175 1.35 -4.59 -8.75
CA PHE A 175 1.39 -4.07 -7.39
C PHE A 175 1.44 -5.26 -6.45
N SER A 176 2.64 -5.74 -6.12
CA SER A 176 2.77 -6.92 -5.27
C SER A 176 2.41 -6.60 -3.81
N LYS A 177 1.93 -7.61 -3.07
CA LYS A 177 1.72 -7.48 -1.61
C LYS A 177 3.00 -7.07 -0.88
N LYS A 178 4.17 -7.46 -1.38
CA LYS A 178 5.49 -7.15 -0.79
C LYS A 178 5.77 -5.65 -0.90
N GLU A 179 5.53 -5.05 -2.06
CA GLU A 179 5.70 -3.62 -2.30
C GLU A 179 4.73 -2.77 -1.48
N ILE A 180 3.44 -3.11 -1.50
CA ILE A 180 2.43 -2.41 -0.71
C ILE A 180 2.77 -2.48 0.79
N ARG A 181 3.13 -3.67 1.29
CA ARG A 181 3.54 -3.86 2.69
C ARG A 181 4.80 -3.06 3.05
N SER A 182 5.71 -2.87 2.10
CA SER A 182 6.91 -2.03 2.30
C SER A 182 6.54 -0.58 2.58
N VAL A 183 5.52 -0.04 1.92
CA VAL A 183 5.05 1.34 2.14
C VAL A 183 4.40 1.48 3.52
N VAL A 184 3.63 0.48 3.93
CA VAL A 184 2.96 0.44 5.24
C VAL A 184 3.97 0.37 6.39
N ARG A 185 4.97 -0.52 6.28
CA ARG A 185 5.88 -0.83 7.40
C ARG A 185 7.14 0.02 7.46
N SER A 186 7.43 0.79 6.42
CA SER A 186 8.65 1.59 6.38
C SER A 186 8.43 2.94 7.04
N ASP A 187 9.32 3.28 7.96
CA ASP A 187 9.43 4.62 8.55
C ASP A 187 10.38 5.52 7.74
N ASN A 188 10.88 5.04 6.61
CA ASN A 188 11.81 5.79 5.77
C ASN A 188 11.05 6.86 4.96
N PRO A 189 11.47 8.13 4.96
CA PRO A 189 10.80 9.17 4.15
C PRO A 189 10.87 8.89 2.64
N LEU A 190 11.85 8.12 2.18
CA LEU A 190 12.01 7.74 0.77
C LEU A 190 11.21 6.48 0.38
N LYS A 191 10.29 6.01 1.24
CA LYS A 191 9.50 4.79 0.96
C LYS A 191 8.56 4.91 -0.23
N LEU A 192 8.20 6.14 -0.63
CA LEU A 192 7.36 6.39 -1.81
C LEU A 192 8.15 6.51 -3.11
N TYR A 193 9.49 6.48 -3.04
CA TYR A 193 10.32 6.61 -4.23
C TYR A 193 10.28 5.30 -5.03
N ASP A 194 10.23 5.35 -6.35
CA ASP A 194 10.52 4.17 -7.15
C ASP A 194 12.03 3.87 -7.19
N ASP A 195 12.40 2.76 -7.81
CA ASP A 195 13.80 2.34 -7.89
C ASP A 195 14.63 3.33 -8.74
N LYS A 196 14.04 3.93 -9.77
CA LYS A 196 14.71 4.93 -10.62
C LYS A 196 15.03 6.20 -9.83
N GLN A 197 14.10 6.70 -9.03
CA GLN A 197 14.29 7.85 -8.15
C GLN A 197 15.35 7.57 -7.09
N LEU A 198 15.37 6.38 -6.49
CA LEU A 198 16.44 6.00 -5.56
C LEU A 198 17.81 5.93 -6.25
N VAL A 199 17.88 5.35 -7.45
CA VAL A 199 19.12 5.28 -8.25
C VAL A 199 19.61 6.68 -8.62
N GLN A 200 18.70 7.56 -9.02
CA GLN A 200 19.01 8.94 -9.34
C GLN A 200 19.54 9.68 -8.09
N GLU A 201 18.94 9.46 -6.94
CA GLU A 201 19.40 10.07 -5.69
C GLU A 201 20.77 9.52 -5.24
N MET A 202 21.02 8.23 -5.46
CA MET A 202 22.35 7.65 -5.28
C MET A 202 23.39 8.23 -6.24
N LEU A 203 23.01 8.55 -7.48
CA LEU A 203 23.89 9.22 -8.43
C LEU A 203 24.22 10.64 -8.02
N ASN A 204 23.21 11.40 -7.55
CA ASN A 204 23.37 12.76 -7.06
C ASN A 204 24.36 12.82 -5.88
N HIS A 205 24.35 11.78 -5.04
CA HIS A 205 25.20 11.69 -3.86
C HIS A 205 26.35 10.68 -4.00
N PHE A 206 26.71 10.29 -5.22
CA PHE A 206 27.67 9.22 -5.47
C PHE A 206 29.02 9.46 -4.77
N ASP A 207 29.53 10.69 -4.84
CA ASP A 207 30.82 11.05 -4.25
C ASP A 207 30.81 11.03 -2.72
N ALA A 208 29.66 11.34 -2.10
CA ALA A 208 29.50 11.25 -0.66
C ALA A 208 29.31 9.80 -0.18
N LEU A 209 28.63 8.98 -1.00
CA LEU A 209 28.34 7.58 -0.70
C LEU A 209 29.58 6.67 -0.85
N LYS A 210 30.47 6.97 -1.81
CA LYS A 210 31.73 6.21 -1.98
C LYS A 210 32.78 6.50 -0.90
N GLY A 211 32.55 7.54 -0.09
CA GLY A 211 33.45 7.95 1.00
C GLY A 211 34.73 8.59 0.49
N SER A 212 35.77 7.79 0.28
CA SER A 212 37.09 8.32 -0.11
C SER A 212 37.10 8.83 -1.57
N TYR A 213 37.83 9.92 -1.81
CA TYR A 213 37.99 10.48 -3.15
C TYR A 213 38.59 9.48 -4.14
N PHE A 214 39.51 8.62 -3.68
CA PHE A 214 40.17 7.61 -4.52
C PHE A 214 39.26 6.44 -4.89
N ASN A 215 38.15 6.23 -4.18
CA ASN A 215 37.19 5.19 -4.54
C ASN A 215 36.45 5.58 -5.83
N ARG A 216 36.40 4.67 -6.80
CA ARG A 216 35.66 4.84 -8.06
C ARG A 216 34.24 4.26 -8.02
N THR A 217 33.91 3.55 -6.94
CA THR A 217 32.66 2.80 -6.76
C THR A 217 32.16 2.96 -5.33
N ILE A 218 30.85 2.91 -5.14
CA ILE A 218 30.25 2.75 -3.82
C ILE A 218 30.35 1.28 -3.44
N LYS A 219 30.95 0.96 -2.30
CA LYS A 219 30.97 -0.41 -1.78
C LYS A 219 29.66 -0.70 -1.05
N LEU A 220 29.09 -1.87 -1.29
CA LEU A 220 27.85 -2.29 -0.65
C LEU A 220 28.03 -2.50 0.86
N SER A 221 29.25 -2.87 1.28
CA SER A 221 29.65 -2.89 2.69
C SER A 221 29.51 -1.52 3.34
N ASP A 222 30.04 -0.47 2.70
CA ASP A 222 30.05 0.89 3.23
C ASP A 222 28.63 1.46 3.26
N LEU A 223 27.82 1.12 2.25
CA LEU A 223 26.39 1.43 2.23
C LEU A 223 25.65 0.75 3.39
N SER A 224 25.95 -0.52 3.67
CA SER A 224 25.39 -1.26 4.80
C SER A 224 25.80 -0.68 6.13
N THR A 225 27.08 -0.37 6.31
CA THR A 225 27.58 0.29 7.52
C THR A 225 26.86 1.61 7.75
N ARG A 226 26.69 2.41 6.70
CA ARG A 226 25.96 3.68 6.79
C ARG A 226 24.48 3.48 7.13
N ALA A 227 23.80 2.51 6.53
CA ALA A 227 22.40 2.24 6.83
C ALA A 227 22.16 1.83 8.29
N SER A 228 23.14 1.20 8.93
CA SER A 228 23.10 0.81 10.34
C SER A 228 23.40 1.97 11.31
N GLN A 229 23.88 3.11 10.83
CA GLN A 229 24.16 4.26 11.70
C GLN A 229 22.86 4.89 12.22
N PRO A 230 22.84 5.41 13.46
CA PRO A 230 21.74 6.24 13.95
C PRO A 230 21.69 7.57 13.19
N LEU A 231 20.53 8.23 13.22
CA LEU A 231 20.42 9.59 12.71
C LEU A 231 21.28 10.50 13.58
N THR A 232 22.07 11.34 12.91
CA THR A 232 23.07 12.24 13.47
C THR A 232 22.52 13.62 13.78
N GLY A 233 21.31 13.94 13.29
CA GLY A 233 20.70 15.27 13.37
C GLY A 233 21.19 16.23 12.27
N ASN A 234 22.21 15.84 11.50
CA ASN A 234 22.64 16.58 10.33
C ASN A 234 21.81 16.13 9.11
N LEU A 235 21.03 17.05 8.54
CA LEU A 235 20.10 16.75 7.43
C LEU A 235 20.78 16.02 6.26
N PHE A 236 22.00 16.40 5.89
CA PHE A 236 22.72 15.79 4.78
C PHE A 236 23.16 14.36 5.11
N ASN A 237 23.78 14.14 6.28
CA ASN A 237 24.19 12.80 6.69
C ASN A 237 22.99 11.87 6.93
N ASP A 238 21.93 12.40 7.53
CA ASP A 238 20.69 11.68 7.80
C ASP A 238 20.01 11.27 6.51
N HIS A 239 20.02 12.14 5.49
CA HIS A 239 19.57 11.81 4.14
C HIS A 239 20.38 10.66 3.52
N LEU A 240 21.72 10.69 3.62
CA LEU A 240 22.56 9.60 3.12
C LEU A 240 22.30 8.28 3.86
N ILE A 241 22.04 8.33 5.17
CA ILE A 241 21.68 7.15 5.97
C ILE A 241 20.32 6.61 5.51
N GLN A 242 19.32 7.48 5.33
CA GLN A 242 17.98 7.10 4.87
C GLN A 242 18.01 6.56 3.44
N LEU A 243 18.79 7.15 2.54
CA LEU A 243 19.01 6.66 1.18
C LEU A 243 19.61 5.25 1.19
N SER A 244 20.68 5.03 1.97
CA SER A 244 21.28 3.70 2.15
C SER A 244 20.28 2.68 2.68
N ARG A 245 19.46 3.05 3.69
CA ARG A 245 18.40 2.18 4.23
C ARG A 245 17.34 1.85 3.17
N ALA A 246 16.91 2.84 2.38
CA ALA A 246 15.88 2.67 1.36
C ALA A 246 16.33 1.70 0.26
N VAL A 247 17.57 1.83 -0.19
CA VAL A 247 18.17 0.97 -1.22
C VAL A 247 18.35 -0.45 -0.71
N LEU A 248 18.90 -0.62 0.51
CA LEU A 248 19.14 -1.94 1.08
C LEU A 248 17.87 -2.69 1.50
N ALA A 249 16.78 -1.97 1.78
CA ALA A 249 15.46 -2.57 2.00
C ALA A 249 14.86 -3.19 0.73
N ARG A 250 15.46 -2.94 -0.45
CA ARG A 250 15.01 -3.43 -1.75
C ARG A 250 16.03 -4.45 -2.28
N PRO A 251 15.83 -5.76 -2.02
CA PRO A 251 16.79 -6.78 -2.42
C PRO A 251 16.96 -6.85 -3.93
N ASP A 252 15.86 -6.67 -4.67
CA ASP A 252 15.82 -6.74 -6.13
C ASP A 252 16.67 -5.60 -6.75
N LEU A 253 16.48 -4.36 -6.28
CA LEU A 253 17.30 -3.20 -6.67
C LEU A 253 18.77 -3.38 -6.31
N LYS A 254 19.06 -3.82 -5.07
CA LYS A 254 20.41 -4.08 -4.59
C LYS A 254 21.15 -5.08 -5.48
N GLU A 255 20.47 -6.16 -5.88
CA GLU A 255 21.03 -7.19 -6.75
C GLU A 255 21.30 -6.66 -8.16
N ILE A 256 20.34 -5.92 -8.74
CA ILE A 256 20.49 -5.32 -10.07
C ILE A 256 21.69 -4.36 -10.11
N MET A 257 21.87 -3.54 -9.08
CA MET A 257 22.98 -2.60 -8.99
C MET A 257 24.36 -3.28 -8.89
N ASP A 258 24.43 -4.44 -8.25
CA ASP A 258 25.66 -5.24 -8.12
C ASP A 258 25.98 -6.00 -9.42
N HIS A 259 24.96 -6.43 -10.16
CA HIS A 259 25.12 -7.29 -11.35
C HIS A 259 25.43 -6.53 -12.66
N LYS A 260 24.96 -5.29 -12.83
CA LYS A 260 24.89 -4.65 -14.16
C LYS A 260 26.23 -4.39 -14.87
N PHE A 261 27.35 -4.38 -14.16
CA PHE A 261 28.67 -4.16 -14.75
C PHE A 261 29.77 -5.12 -14.27
N SER A 262 29.45 -6.01 -13.32
CA SER A 262 30.42 -6.87 -12.66
C SER A 262 30.00 -8.33 -12.79
N TRP A 263 30.85 -9.12 -13.45
CA TRP A 263 30.61 -10.54 -13.70
C TRP A 263 30.78 -11.38 -12.41
N LEU A 264 31.15 -10.76 -11.28
CA LEU A 264 31.62 -11.42 -10.07
C LEU A 264 30.85 -11.07 -8.78
N ARG A 265 29.72 -10.35 -8.82
CA ARG A 265 29.07 -9.80 -7.59
C ARG A 265 30.13 -9.24 -6.64
N ASP A 266 30.92 -8.30 -7.14
CA ASP A 266 32.09 -7.80 -6.40
C ASP A 266 31.71 -6.84 -5.26
N GLY A 267 30.40 -6.69 -4.99
CA GLY A 267 29.85 -5.90 -3.90
C GLY A 267 29.99 -4.41 -4.14
N LYS A 268 30.04 -3.97 -5.41
CA LYS A 268 30.37 -2.61 -5.80
C LYS A 268 29.38 -2.05 -6.80
N VAL A 269 29.03 -0.80 -6.58
CA VAL A 269 28.11 -0.03 -7.42
C VAL A 269 28.91 1.07 -8.13
N SER A 270 28.95 1.01 -9.45
CA SER A 270 29.63 2.01 -10.27
C SER A 270 28.66 3.11 -10.73
N ARG A 271 29.20 4.32 -10.97
CA ARG A 271 28.40 5.44 -11.49
C ARG A 271 27.77 5.10 -12.84
N GLN A 272 28.51 4.40 -13.70
CA GLN A 272 28.02 3.95 -15.00
C GLN A 272 26.91 2.90 -14.86
N GLY A 273 27.01 1.99 -13.89
CA GLY A 273 25.96 1.01 -13.58
C GLY A 273 24.65 1.69 -13.15
N LEU A 274 24.74 2.70 -12.29
CA LEU A 274 23.58 3.51 -11.89
C LEU A 274 22.99 4.31 -13.06
N LEU A 275 23.82 4.95 -13.89
CA LEU A 275 23.35 5.67 -15.08
C LEU A 275 22.61 4.73 -16.05
N ALA A 276 23.14 3.52 -16.23
CA ALA A 276 22.50 2.52 -17.07
C ALA A 276 21.14 2.09 -16.52
N LEU A 277 20.87 2.19 -15.21
CA LEU A 277 19.57 1.88 -14.61
C LEU A 277 18.50 2.96 -14.82
N LEU A 278 18.91 4.16 -15.24
CA LEU A 278 18.00 5.25 -15.57
C LEU A 278 17.59 5.27 -17.05
N GLY A 279 18.37 4.66 -17.93
CA GLY A 279 18.07 4.49 -19.36
C GLY A 279 17.18 3.29 -19.62
#